data_AF-F3CAR3-F1
#
_entry.id   AF-F3CAR3-F1
#
_cell.length_a   1.000
_cell.length_b   1.000
_cell.length_c   1.000
_cell.angle_alpha   90.00
_cell.angle_beta   90.00
_cell.angle_gamma   90.00
#
_symmetry.space_group_name_H-M   'P 1'
#
loop_
_entity.id
_entity.type
_entity.pdbx_description
1 polymer ?
#
loop_
_entity_poly.entity_id
_entity_poly.type
_entity_poly.pdbx_seq_one_letter_code
_entity_poly.pdbx_strand_id
1 'polypeptide(L)'
;MSRRLVLLKWPALAALLLLVTCATAFAFRAPAESARHSIADSVPGSSTPVKSAPTLTQARSWLEGALQDARLTQLRVEEQGGQLSVEGAFPAAQKSSWLQIQQAFDTRFGQHIVLTPNVQASTALAAPRVRFQAVWFGRNPYVIDEHGKRVYPGALLPDNWRLESIEGNQVRLVRGDERFAFTL
;
A
#
# COMPACT_ATOMS: atom_id res chain seq x y z
N MET A 1 -31.69 37.08 45.85
CA MET A 1 -32.39 35.82 45.52
C MET A 1 -31.49 35.05 44.56
N SER A 2 -30.63 34.14 45.05
CA SER A 2 -30.91 32.69 45.21
C SER A 2 -31.06 32.03 43.82
N ARG A 3 -30.25 31.07 43.35
CA ARG A 3 -29.52 29.98 44.01
C ARG A 3 -28.25 29.59 43.22
N ARG A 4 -27.24 29.13 43.95
CA ARG A 4 -26.09 28.35 43.46
C ARG A 4 -26.53 26.96 43.01
N LEU A 5 -25.89 26.39 41.98
CA LEU A 5 -25.58 24.96 41.87
C LEU A 5 -24.35 24.76 40.98
N VAL A 6 -23.33 24.15 41.57
CA VAL A 6 -22.04 23.73 41.02
C VAL A 6 -22.21 22.34 40.39
N LEU A 7 -21.55 22.06 39.28
CA LEU A 7 -21.15 20.72 38.78
C LEU A 7 -20.28 20.93 37.53
N LEU A 8 -19.02 21.35 37.62
CA LEU A 8 -17.80 20.59 37.97
C LEU A 8 -17.81 19.09 37.57
N LYS A 9 -16.93 18.78 36.60
CA LYS A 9 -16.25 17.51 36.26
C LYS A 9 -16.92 16.53 35.28
N TRP A 10 -16.75 16.75 33.97
CA TRP A 10 -16.89 15.72 32.91
C TRP A 10 -15.81 15.82 31.80
N PRO A 11 -14.51 15.79 32.14
CA PRO A 11 -13.60 15.11 31.20
C PRO A 11 -12.67 14.08 31.87
N ALA A 12 -12.68 14.00 33.20
CA ALA A 12 -11.82 13.09 33.96
C ALA A 12 -12.27 11.61 33.94
N LEU A 13 -13.50 11.31 33.49
CA LEU A 13 -14.04 9.94 33.49
C LEU A 13 -13.60 9.09 32.28
N ALA A 14 -13.28 9.72 31.14
CA ALA A 14 -12.83 9.00 29.94
C ALA A 14 -11.38 8.49 30.06
N ALA A 15 -10.51 9.24 30.76
CA ALA A 15 -9.10 8.86 30.96
C ALA A 15 -8.93 7.69 31.95
N LEU A 16 -9.84 7.53 32.91
CA LEU A 16 -9.76 6.44 33.89
C LEU A 16 -10.15 5.08 33.27
N LEU A 17 -11.03 5.07 32.26
CA LEU A 17 -11.53 3.84 31.64
C LEU A 17 -10.51 3.21 30.67
N LEU A 18 -9.60 4.02 30.11
CA LEU A 18 -8.54 3.57 29.21
C LEU A 18 -7.31 3.01 29.96
N LEU A 19 -7.11 3.41 31.22
CA LEU A 19 -6.03 2.88 32.08
C LEU A 19 -6.35 1.51 32.69
N VAL A 20 -7.63 1.17 32.89
CA VAL A 20 -8.05 -0.12 33.47
C VAL A 20 -7.93 -1.29 32.47
N THR A 21 -7.99 -1.02 31.16
CA THR A 21 -7.87 -2.07 30.12
C THR A 21 -6.43 -2.54 29.88
N CYS A 22 -5.40 -1.74 30.23
CA CYS A 22 -4.01 -2.18 30.13
C CYS A 22 -3.57 -3.15 31.24
N ALA A 23 -4.32 -3.29 32.34
CA ALA A 23 -3.91 -4.09 33.49
C ALA A 23 -4.38 -5.56 33.45
N THR A 24 -5.28 -5.95 32.55
CA THR A 24 -5.88 -7.30 32.55
C THR A 24 -5.30 -8.27 31.53
N ALA A 25 -4.38 -7.86 30.66
CA ALA A 25 -3.72 -8.76 29.69
C ALA A 25 -2.42 -9.39 30.20
N PHE A 26 -1.86 -8.93 31.33
CA PHE A 26 -0.54 -9.37 31.81
C PHE A 26 -0.58 -10.44 32.92
N ALA A 27 -1.78 -10.91 33.30
CA ALA A 27 -1.96 -11.88 34.40
C ALA A 27 -2.04 -13.35 33.95
N PHE A 28 -1.65 -13.69 32.72
CA PHE A 28 -1.50 -15.08 32.26
C PHE A 28 -0.02 -15.45 32.07
N ARG A 29 0.78 -15.23 33.11
CA ARG A 29 2.06 -15.93 33.26
C ARG A 29 2.18 -16.43 34.68
N ALA A 30 1.57 -17.58 34.93
CA ALA A 30 1.87 -18.39 36.10
C ALA A 30 3.24 -19.08 35.94
N PRO A 31 3.92 -19.40 37.06
CA PRO A 31 5.36 -19.65 37.13
C PRO A 31 5.73 -21.09 36.76
N ALA A 32 7.03 -21.30 36.52
CA ALA A 32 7.64 -22.60 36.32
C ALA A 32 7.44 -23.51 37.54
N GLU A 33 6.82 -24.67 37.35
CA GLU A 33 6.97 -25.79 38.27
C GLU A 33 8.10 -26.70 37.79
N SER A 34 9.07 -26.80 38.68
CA SER A 34 10.20 -27.70 38.78
C SER A 34 10.03 -29.09 38.17
N ALA A 35 11.04 -29.45 37.39
CA ALA A 35 11.81 -30.69 37.53
C ALA A 35 11.02 -31.94 37.98
N ARG A 36 10.58 -32.73 36.99
CA ARG A 36 10.58 -34.19 37.15
C ARG A 36 11.81 -34.75 36.45
N HIS A 37 12.69 -35.32 37.26
CA HIS A 37 13.80 -36.15 36.84
C HIS A 37 13.29 -37.28 35.93
N SER A 38 13.74 -37.31 34.68
CA SER A 38 13.79 -38.53 33.89
C SER A 38 15.26 -38.92 33.74
N ILE A 39 15.67 -39.89 34.55
CA ILE A 39 16.85 -40.70 34.28
C ILE A 39 16.38 -41.76 33.28
N ALA A 40 16.80 -41.66 32.01
CA ALA A 40 16.92 -42.80 31.11
C ALA A 40 17.68 -42.41 29.82
N ASP A 41 18.83 -43.05 29.65
CA ASP A 41 19.49 -43.46 28.41
C ASP A 41 19.89 -42.42 27.34
N SER A 42 21.21 -42.17 27.33
CA SER A 42 22.10 -42.27 26.18
C SER A 42 21.46 -42.45 24.79
N VAL A 43 21.35 -41.36 24.02
CA VAL A 43 21.45 -41.39 22.55
C VAL A 43 22.26 -40.16 22.09
N PRO A 44 23.39 -40.32 21.37
CA PRO A 44 24.12 -39.19 20.80
C PRO A 44 23.41 -38.70 19.54
N GLY A 45 23.18 -37.38 19.45
CA GLY A 45 22.80 -36.71 18.21
C GLY A 45 21.34 -36.27 18.13
N SER A 46 20.95 -35.29 18.92
CA SER A 46 19.82 -34.41 18.58
C SER A 46 20.35 -33.01 18.31
N SER A 47 20.85 -32.80 17.10
CA SER A 47 21.03 -31.46 16.55
C SER A 47 19.64 -30.87 16.33
N THR A 48 19.19 -30.05 17.27
CA THR A 48 18.07 -29.14 17.04
C THR A 48 18.33 -28.37 15.74
N PRO A 49 17.40 -28.32 14.78
CA PRO A 49 17.58 -27.52 13.59
C PRO A 49 17.61 -26.07 14.05
N VAL A 50 18.82 -25.49 14.09
CA VAL A 50 19.01 -24.06 14.25
C VAL A 50 18.25 -23.44 13.08
N LYS A 51 17.17 -22.70 13.36
CA LYS A 51 16.43 -21.99 12.31
C LYS A 51 17.41 -21.01 11.68
N SER A 52 17.94 -21.37 10.52
CA SER A 52 18.94 -20.56 9.81
C SER A 52 18.41 -19.15 9.63
N ALA A 53 19.27 -18.15 9.86
CA ALA A 53 18.93 -16.76 9.61
C ALA A 53 18.47 -16.60 8.14
N PRO A 54 17.41 -15.80 7.89
CA PRO A 54 16.95 -15.55 6.53
C PRO A 54 18.04 -14.88 5.71
N THR A 55 18.17 -15.28 4.44
CA THR A 55 19.14 -14.68 3.53
C THR A 55 18.57 -13.48 2.80
N LEU A 56 19.46 -12.61 2.32
CA LEU A 56 19.08 -11.43 1.54
C LEU A 56 18.31 -11.79 0.27
N THR A 57 18.72 -12.85 -0.42
CA THR A 57 18.03 -13.40 -1.60
C THR A 57 16.61 -13.85 -1.27
N GLN A 58 16.39 -14.49 -0.11
CA GLN A 58 15.05 -14.91 0.33
C GLN A 58 14.16 -13.71 0.62
N ALA A 59 14.70 -12.68 1.28
CA ALA A 59 13.96 -11.45 1.56
C ALA A 59 13.61 -10.69 0.28
N ARG A 60 14.56 -10.59 -0.66
CA ARG A 60 14.35 -9.97 -1.98
C ARG A 60 13.25 -10.66 -2.77
N SER A 61 13.35 -11.99 -2.92
CA SER A 61 12.37 -12.78 -3.68
C SER A 61 10.97 -12.67 -3.07
N TRP A 62 10.86 -12.68 -1.75
CA TRP A 62 9.59 -12.46 -1.07
C TRP A 62 9.02 -11.05 -1.33
N LEU A 63 9.87 -10.02 -1.26
CA LEU A 63 9.47 -8.63 -1.46
C LEU A 63 8.99 -8.39 -2.90
N GLU A 64 9.73 -8.89 -3.89
CA GLU A 64 9.34 -8.82 -5.31
C GLU A 64 8.00 -9.53 -5.56
N GLY A 65 7.79 -10.71 -4.96
CA GLY A 65 6.50 -11.42 -5.04
C GLY A 65 5.35 -10.63 -4.41
N ALA A 66 5.56 -10.08 -3.21
CA ALA A 66 4.55 -9.28 -2.52
C ALA A 66 4.16 -8.02 -3.30
N LEU A 67 5.13 -7.35 -3.93
CA LEU A 67 4.89 -6.20 -4.80
C LEU A 67 4.09 -6.58 -6.05
N GLN A 68 4.41 -7.72 -6.67
CA GLN A 68 3.69 -8.24 -7.84
C GLN A 68 2.23 -8.57 -7.53
N ASP A 69 1.99 -9.23 -6.40
CA ASP A 69 0.66 -9.63 -5.94
C ASP A 69 -0.21 -8.40 -5.62
N ALA A 70 0.39 -7.36 -5.05
CA ALA A 70 -0.27 -6.08 -4.78
C ALA A 70 -0.38 -5.16 -5.99
N ARG A 71 0.07 -5.58 -7.19
CA ARG A 71 0.10 -4.77 -8.42
C ARG A 71 0.91 -3.47 -8.28
N LEU A 72 1.94 -3.48 -7.45
CA LEU A 72 2.90 -2.39 -7.25
C LEU A 72 4.14 -2.54 -8.15
N THR A 73 3.93 -2.95 -9.41
CA THR A 73 5.01 -3.37 -10.33
C THR A 73 5.92 -2.23 -10.80
N GLN A 74 5.50 -0.97 -10.60
CA GLN A 74 6.33 0.20 -10.86
C GLN A 74 7.42 0.45 -9.80
N LEU A 75 7.37 -0.26 -8.67
CA LEU A 75 8.40 -0.18 -7.63
C LEU A 75 9.55 -1.13 -7.96
N ARG A 76 10.79 -0.65 -7.83
CA ARG A 76 12.00 -1.44 -8.07
C ARG A 76 12.65 -1.82 -6.74
N VAL A 77 13.09 -3.07 -6.64
CA VAL A 77 13.86 -3.55 -5.49
C VAL A 77 15.34 -3.52 -5.83
N GLU A 78 16.13 -2.82 -5.03
CA GLU A 78 17.58 -2.74 -5.15
C GLU A 78 18.25 -3.33 -3.91
N GLU A 79 19.48 -3.79 -4.09
CA GLU A 79 20.32 -4.34 -3.03
C GLU A 79 21.55 -3.47 -2.87
N GLN A 80 21.79 -2.98 -1.66
CA GLN A 80 22.96 -2.16 -1.38
C GLN A 80 23.50 -2.47 0.01
N GLY A 81 24.76 -2.90 0.10
CA GLY A 81 25.47 -3.06 1.37
C GLY A 81 24.80 -4.03 2.36
N GLY A 82 24.17 -5.10 1.88
CA GLY A 82 23.45 -6.07 2.71
C GLY A 82 22.04 -5.64 3.13
N GLN A 83 21.54 -4.54 2.57
CA GLN A 83 20.19 -4.02 2.80
C GLN A 83 19.38 -4.08 1.50
N LEU A 84 18.05 -4.04 1.64
CA LEU A 84 17.15 -3.87 0.51
C LEU A 84 16.62 -2.44 0.50
N SER A 85 16.57 -1.84 -0.68
CA SER A 85 15.85 -0.59 -0.91
C SER A 85 14.72 -0.81 -1.91
N VAL A 86 13.66 -0.01 -1.77
CA VAL A 86 12.57 0.03 -2.75
C VAL A 86 12.45 1.44 -3.28
N GLU A 87 12.48 1.57 -4.60
CA GLU A 87 12.44 2.86 -5.28
C GLU A 87 11.22 2.99 -6.17
N GLY A 88 10.73 4.22 -6.29
CA GLY A 88 9.74 4.59 -7.29
C GLY A 88 8.55 5.33 -6.72
N ALA A 89 7.51 5.47 -7.54
CA ALA A 89 6.26 6.07 -7.11
C ALA A 89 5.11 5.10 -7.33
N PHE A 90 4.14 5.07 -6.43
CA PHE A 90 2.94 4.23 -6.55
C PHE A 90 1.67 5.06 -6.45
N PRO A 91 0.53 4.65 -7.02
CA PRO A 91 -0.72 5.41 -6.90
C PRO A 91 -1.15 5.60 -5.45
N ALA A 92 -1.58 6.80 -5.05
CA ALA A 92 -1.99 7.09 -3.67
C ALA A 92 -3.08 6.12 -3.14
N ALA A 93 -3.94 5.61 -4.01
CA ALA A 93 -4.95 4.60 -3.68
C ALA A 93 -4.36 3.26 -3.16
N GLN A 94 -3.11 2.94 -3.53
CA GLN A 94 -2.40 1.72 -3.13
C GLN A 94 -1.50 1.92 -1.90
N LYS A 95 -1.58 3.08 -1.24
CA LYS A 95 -0.77 3.37 -0.03
C LYS A 95 -0.97 2.34 1.08
N SER A 96 -2.19 1.86 1.30
CA SER A 96 -2.47 0.84 2.29
C SER A 96 -1.78 -0.48 1.97
N SER A 97 -1.79 -0.91 0.70
CA SER A 97 -1.10 -2.12 0.24
C SER A 97 0.41 -2.03 0.46
N TRP A 98 1.02 -0.88 0.11
CA TRP A 98 2.43 -0.64 0.38
C TRP A 98 2.77 -0.76 1.88
N LEU A 99 1.99 -0.09 2.75
CA LEU A 99 2.21 -0.14 4.20
C LEU A 99 2.08 -1.56 4.76
N GLN A 100 1.13 -2.35 4.25
CA GLN A 100 0.97 -3.76 4.65
C GLN A 100 2.19 -4.61 4.25
N ILE A 101 2.74 -4.40 3.05
CA ILE A 101 3.95 -5.10 2.59
C ILE A 101 5.14 -4.73 3.46
N GLN A 102 5.33 -3.43 3.75
CA GLN A 102 6.42 -2.97 4.61
C GLN A 102 6.31 -3.60 6.01
N GLN A 103 5.12 -3.56 6.63
CA GLN A 103 4.91 -4.18 7.94
C GLN A 103 5.16 -5.69 7.94
N ALA A 104 4.73 -6.39 6.89
CA ALA A 104 4.97 -7.82 6.74
C ALA A 104 6.46 -8.14 6.53
N PHE A 105 7.19 -7.27 5.81
CA PHE A 105 8.64 -7.38 5.66
C PHE A 105 9.34 -7.22 7.01
N ASP A 106 9.04 -6.15 7.73
CA ASP A 106 9.67 -5.84 9.02
C ASP A 106 9.42 -6.96 10.04
N THR A 107 8.22 -7.54 10.03
CA THR A 107 7.86 -8.67 10.90
C THR A 107 8.66 -9.93 10.57
N ARG A 108 8.91 -10.20 9.28
CA ARG A 108 9.55 -11.44 8.82
C ARG A 108 11.07 -11.37 8.79
N PHE A 109 11.63 -10.21 8.45
CA PHE A 109 13.04 -10.02 8.13
C PHE A 109 13.72 -8.89 8.93
N GLY A 110 12.95 -7.98 9.55
CA GLY A 110 13.48 -6.75 10.15
C GLY A 110 14.47 -6.93 11.30
N GLN A 111 14.62 -8.14 11.84
CA GLN A 111 15.67 -8.46 12.82
C GLN A 111 17.06 -8.70 12.18
N HIS A 112 17.11 -8.97 10.88
CA HIS A 112 18.33 -9.36 10.17
C HIS A 112 18.62 -8.52 8.93
N ILE A 113 17.58 -8.01 8.27
CA ILE A 113 17.67 -7.31 6.98
C ILE A 113 16.85 -6.03 7.08
N VAL A 114 17.48 -4.90 6.79
CA VAL A 114 16.83 -3.58 6.79
C VAL A 114 16.21 -3.33 5.41
N LEU A 115 14.98 -2.79 5.42
CA LEU A 115 14.30 -2.27 4.25
C LEU A 115 14.34 -0.73 4.27
N THR A 116 14.91 -0.13 3.24
CA THR A 116 14.96 1.32 3.06
C THR A 116 13.94 1.75 2.00
N PRO A 117 12.81 2.37 2.39
CA PRO A 117 11.79 2.78 1.44
C PRO A 117 12.09 4.17 0.84
N ASN A 118 12.47 4.20 -0.43
CA ASN A 118 12.60 5.41 -1.25
C ASN A 118 11.40 5.53 -2.18
N VAL A 119 10.20 5.41 -1.62
CA VAL A 119 8.94 5.38 -2.37
C VAL A 119 8.08 6.60 -2.11
N GLN A 120 7.38 7.05 -3.14
CA GLN A 120 6.46 8.19 -3.05
C GLN A 120 5.05 7.81 -3.49
N ALA A 121 4.04 8.28 -2.76
CA ALA A 121 2.67 8.18 -3.22
C ALA A 121 2.44 9.24 -4.31
N SER A 122 2.23 8.79 -5.55
CA SER A 122 1.82 9.64 -6.66
C SER A 122 0.35 9.99 -6.50
N THR A 123 0.01 11.27 -6.69
CA THR A 123 -1.38 11.66 -6.97
C THR A 123 -1.83 10.89 -8.20
N ALA A 124 -2.93 10.14 -8.07
CA ALA A 124 -3.54 9.50 -9.22
C ALA A 124 -3.91 10.61 -10.20
N LEU A 125 -3.43 10.53 -11.46
CA LEU A 125 -3.91 11.40 -12.53
C LEU A 125 -5.44 11.30 -12.52
N ALA A 126 -6.12 12.43 -12.32
CA ALA A 126 -7.56 12.44 -12.21
C ALA A 126 -8.13 11.96 -13.55
N ALA A 127 -8.64 10.73 -13.59
CA ALA A 127 -9.18 10.14 -14.80
C ALA A 127 -10.19 11.11 -15.43
N PRO A 128 -10.10 11.37 -16.75
CA PRO A 128 -11.05 12.22 -17.43
C PRO A 128 -12.48 11.72 -17.21
N ARG A 129 -13.36 12.58 -16.70
CA ARG A 129 -14.80 12.29 -16.57
C ARG A 129 -15.52 12.50 -17.91
N VAL A 130 -14.93 12.00 -18.98
CA VAL A 130 -15.48 12.08 -20.33
C VAL A 130 -16.00 10.70 -20.73
N ARG A 131 -17.09 10.68 -21.48
CA ARG A 131 -17.67 9.47 -22.03
C ARG A 131 -17.79 9.65 -23.54
N PHE A 132 -17.28 8.69 -24.28
CA PHE A 132 -17.43 8.63 -25.73
C PHE A 132 -18.37 7.48 -26.07
N GLN A 133 -19.39 7.78 -26.87
CA GLN A 133 -20.33 6.75 -27.35
C GLN A 133 -19.70 5.92 -28.47
N ALA A 134 -18.88 6.56 -29.32
CA ALA A 134 -18.21 5.92 -30.44
C ALA A 134 -16.93 6.65 -30.81
N VAL A 135 -16.03 5.95 -31.50
CA VAL A 135 -14.77 6.49 -32.01
C VAL A 135 -14.62 6.12 -33.49
N TRP A 136 -14.23 7.09 -34.31
CA TRP A 136 -13.98 6.92 -35.73
C TRP A 136 -12.51 7.19 -36.04
N PHE A 137 -11.80 6.18 -36.55
CA PHE A 137 -10.35 6.23 -36.87
C PHE A 137 -10.04 6.53 -38.34
N GLY A 138 -11.03 6.93 -39.14
CA GLY A 138 -10.80 7.22 -40.56
C GLY A 138 -9.91 8.43 -40.81
N ARG A 139 -9.83 8.86 -42.07
CA ARG A 139 -8.95 9.96 -42.53
C ARG A 139 -9.09 11.28 -41.75
N ASN A 140 -10.31 11.57 -41.27
CA ASN A 140 -10.57 12.69 -40.38
C ASN A 140 -11.18 12.12 -39.09
N PRO A 141 -10.35 11.76 -38.10
CA PRO A 141 -10.82 11.02 -36.95
C PRO A 141 -11.60 11.92 -35.99
N TYR A 142 -12.60 11.33 -35.33
CA TYR A 142 -13.44 12.02 -34.35
C TYR A 142 -14.04 11.03 -33.34
N VAL A 143 -14.50 11.56 -32.22
CA VAL A 143 -15.34 10.82 -31.26
C VAL A 143 -16.77 11.35 -31.28
N ILE A 144 -17.71 10.53 -30.86
CA ILE A 144 -19.06 10.94 -30.53
C ILE A 144 -19.13 11.10 -29.01
N ASP A 145 -19.43 12.30 -28.53
CA ASP A 145 -19.57 12.58 -27.09
C ASP A 145 -20.88 12.02 -26.51
N GLU A 146 -21.07 12.18 -25.20
CA GLU A 146 -22.26 11.70 -24.50
C GLU A 146 -23.59 12.32 -24.99
N HIS A 147 -23.53 13.42 -25.73
CA HIS A 147 -24.68 14.08 -26.34
C HIS A 147 -24.88 13.73 -27.82
N GLY A 148 -24.09 12.79 -28.35
CA GLY A 148 -24.17 12.39 -29.76
C GLY A 148 -23.46 13.36 -30.71
N LYS A 149 -22.70 14.33 -30.20
CA LYS A 149 -22.01 15.34 -31.02
C LYS A 149 -20.64 14.83 -31.45
N ARG A 150 -20.25 15.14 -32.69
CA ARG A 150 -18.89 14.91 -33.20
C ARG A 150 -17.89 15.87 -32.56
N VAL A 151 -16.83 15.31 -32.01
CA VAL A 151 -15.72 16.05 -31.39
C VAL A 151 -14.42 15.63 -32.05
N TYR A 152 -13.63 16.61 -32.49
CA TYR A 152 -12.40 16.41 -33.25
C TYR A 152 -11.17 16.75 -32.39
N PRO A 153 -9.97 16.20 -32.71
CA PRO A 153 -8.72 16.63 -32.12
C PRO A 153 -8.58 18.16 -32.07
N GLY A 154 -8.06 18.66 -30.95
CA GLY A 154 -7.99 20.07 -30.58
C GLY A 154 -9.16 20.56 -29.71
N ALA A 155 -10.28 19.83 -29.65
CA ALA A 155 -11.45 20.26 -28.90
C ALA A 155 -11.26 20.21 -27.37
N LEU A 156 -11.83 21.20 -26.68
CA LEU A 156 -11.92 21.23 -25.23
C LEU A 156 -13.07 20.34 -24.76
N LEU A 157 -12.82 19.58 -23.71
CA LEU A 157 -13.70 18.63 -23.06
C LEU A 157 -13.94 19.05 -21.59
N PRO A 158 -14.88 18.40 -20.88
CA PRO A 158 -15.08 18.63 -19.45
C PRO A 158 -13.78 18.56 -18.63
N ASP A 159 -13.78 19.29 -17.52
CA ASP A 159 -12.63 19.41 -16.62
C ASP A 159 -11.33 19.85 -17.31
N ASN A 160 -11.43 20.71 -18.33
CA ASN A 160 -10.28 21.29 -19.05
C ASN A 160 -9.39 20.27 -19.80
N TRP A 161 -9.88 19.06 -20.03
CA TRP A 161 -9.21 18.11 -20.93
C TRP A 161 -9.31 18.61 -22.37
N ARG A 162 -8.29 18.31 -23.18
CA ARG A 162 -8.32 18.52 -24.62
C ARG A 162 -8.15 17.18 -25.32
N LEU A 163 -8.94 16.94 -26.35
CA LEU A 163 -8.75 15.81 -27.25
C LEU A 163 -7.48 16.06 -28.07
N GLU A 164 -6.40 15.33 -27.79
CA GLU A 164 -5.10 15.54 -28.44
C GLU A 164 -5.04 14.80 -29.77
N SER A 165 -5.32 13.49 -29.76
CA SER A 165 -5.21 12.63 -30.94
C SER A 165 -6.12 11.42 -30.86
N ILE A 166 -6.44 10.86 -32.03
CA ILE A 166 -7.17 9.60 -32.19
C ILE A 166 -6.39 8.80 -33.23
N GLU A 167 -5.57 7.88 -32.77
CA GLU A 167 -4.62 7.13 -33.60
C GLU A 167 -4.19 5.85 -32.88
N GLY A 168 -3.66 4.86 -33.60
CA GLY A 168 -3.12 3.65 -32.98
C GLY A 168 -4.11 2.90 -32.07
N ASN A 169 -5.40 2.88 -32.43
CA ASN A 169 -6.50 2.31 -31.64
C ASN A 169 -6.70 2.98 -30.26
N GLN A 170 -6.24 4.22 -30.11
CA GLN A 170 -6.31 4.98 -28.87
C GLN A 170 -6.92 6.36 -29.07
N VAL A 171 -7.57 6.85 -28.02
CA VAL A 171 -8.01 8.25 -27.89
C VAL A 171 -7.19 8.91 -26.81
N ARG A 172 -6.38 9.91 -27.17
CA ARG A 172 -5.45 10.58 -26.27
C ARG A 172 -5.98 11.94 -25.84
N LEU A 173 -5.93 12.20 -24.54
CA LEU A 173 -6.35 13.44 -23.91
C LEU A 173 -5.21 14.08 -23.15
N VAL A 174 -5.21 15.42 -23.12
CA VAL A 174 -4.22 16.22 -22.38
C VAL A 174 -4.87 17.28 -21.50
N ARG A 175 -4.27 17.53 -20.33
CA ARG A 175 -4.60 18.65 -19.44
C ARG A 175 -3.31 19.13 -18.76
N GLY A 176 -2.76 20.24 -19.22
CA GLY A 176 -1.43 20.67 -18.78
C GLY A 176 -0.40 19.60 -19.12
N ASP A 177 0.32 19.09 -18.12
CA ASP A 177 1.28 17.99 -18.26
C ASP A 177 0.64 16.59 -18.15
N GLU A 178 -0.63 16.52 -17.70
CA GLU A 178 -1.37 15.27 -17.56
C GLU A 178 -1.76 14.72 -18.93
N ARG A 179 -1.53 13.41 -19.13
CA ARG A 179 -1.91 12.66 -20.33
C ARG A 179 -2.75 11.46 -19.94
N PHE A 180 -3.80 11.21 -20.70
CA PHE A 180 -4.65 10.03 -20.53
C PHE A 180 -4.96 9.41 -21.88
N ALA A 181 -5.02 8.08 -21.94
CA ALA A 181 -5.35 7.36 -23.17
C ALA A 181 -6.44 6.33 -22.90
N PHE A 182 -7.51 6.38 -23.68
CA PHE A 182 -8.46 5.27 -23.79
C PHE A 182 -7.94 4.29 -24.83
N THR A 183 -7.83 3.02 -24.49
CA THR A 183 -7.57 1.94 -25.45
C THR A 183 -8.89 1.25 -25.75
N LEU A 184 -9.19 1.06 -27.04
CA LEU A 184 -10.43 0.44 -27.53
C LEU A 184 -10.22 -1.01 -27.97
#